data_AF-A0A1H9D0G9-F1
#
_entry.id   AF-A0A1H9D0G9-F1
#
_cell.length_a   1.000
_cell.length_b   1.000
_cell.length_c   1.000
_cell.angle_alpha   90.00
_cell.angle_beta   90.00
_cell.angle_gamma   90.00
#
_symmetry.space_group_name_H-M   'P 1'
#
loop_
_entity.id
_entity.type
_entity.pdbx_description
1 polymer ?
#
loop_
_entity_poly.entity_id
_entity_poly.type
_entity_poly.pdbx_seq_one_letter_code
_entity_poly.pdbx_strand_id
1 'polypeptide(L)'
;MAKTKTVKPDKEANAGGERRRAAGEEVELDHARVWVEFPDPADDEQVFRCDLTWLTSRWGCIFGQGCQGISAGRASDGCCTLGAHFSDDDDEKRVAAHVARLTPESWQFHAEGASERGWVEVNEDGERQTRLHRGACIFLNRPGFPGGIGCALHTMALREGREPLETKPDVCWQLPVRRTFEWVELPDGEQRLYVSIGEYDRRGWGPGGHDLHWWCTGAPSAHGAGEPVYVSYRPELTELMGPAGYARLAELCEERLAAELPMVAPHPADGPAGGPAAGAAGPPAGRTEPGRAEPGHTMPG
;
A
#
# COMPACT_ATOMS: atom_id res chain seq x y z
N MET A 1 13.88 26.46 4.87
CA MET A 1 13.67 25.02 5.14
C MET A 1 13.14 24.87 6.57
N ALA A 2 11.83 25.06 6.74
CA ALA A 2 11.18 24.95 8.04
C ALA A 2 10.74 23.50 8.24
N LYS A 3 11.01 22.95 9.43
CA LYS A 3 10.79 21.54 9.76
C LYS A 3 9.29 21.27 9.86
N THR A 4 8.78 20.45 8.95
CA THR A 4 7.42 19.90 8.90
C THR A 4 7.05 19.22 10.22
N LYS A 5 5.91 19.59 10.81
CA LYS A 5 5.26 18.81 11.88
C LYS A 5 3.87 18.41 11.39
N THR A 6 3.84 17.34 10.60
CA THR A 6 2.66 16.53 10.29
C THR A 6 1.75 16.41 11.52
N VAL A 7 0.42 16.50 11.31
CA VAL A 7 -0.59 16.13 12.32
C VAL A 7 -0.19 14.78 12.90
N LYS A 8 0.36 14.81 14.12
CA LYS A 8 0.96 13.62 14.69
C LYS A 8 -0.17 12.65 15.02
N PRO A 9 -0.05 11.37 14.65
CA PRO A 9 -0.82 10.35 15.34
C PRO A 9 -0.61 10.58 16.83
N ASP A 10 -1.68 10.58 17.63
CA ASP A 10 -1.56 10.77 19.06
C ASP A 10 -0.55 9.75 19.60
N LYS A 11 0.62 10.27 20.03
CA LYS A 11 1.79 9.45 20.34
C LYS A 11 1.48 8.50 21.51
N GLU A 12 0.58 8.91 22.40
CA GLU A 12 0.10 8.06 23.48
C GLU A 12 -0.86 6.98 22.96
N ALA A 13 -1.77 7.34 22.05
CA ALA A 13 -2.70 6.38 21.44
C ALA A 13 -2.00 5.30 20.60
N ASN A 14 -0.89 5.65 19.95
CA ASN A 14 -0.13 4.72 19.09
C ASN A 14 1.16 4.17 19.71
N ALA A 15 1.34 4.30 21.03
CA ALA A 15 2.53 3.82 21.75
C ALA A 15 2.85 2.31 21.52
N GLY A 16 1.94 1.55 20.91
CA GLY A 16 2.17 0.16 20.49
C GLY A 16 2.97 -0.03 19.20
N GLY A 17 3.07 0.97 18.31
CA GLY A 17 3.70 0.81 16.99
C GLY A 17 5.15 0.32 17.07
N GLU A 18 5.97 0.95 17.91
CA GLU A 18 7.36 0.53 18.14
C GLU A 18 7.46 -0.89 18.70
N ARG A 19 6.58 -1.26 19.62
CA ARG A 19 6.55 -2.62 20.21
C ARG A 19 6.18 -3.67 19.17
N ARG A 20 5.25 -3.36 18.26
CA ARG A 20 4.85 -4.27 17.17
C ARG A 20 5.99 -4.53 16.19
N ARG A 21 6.73 -3.49 15.81
CA ARG A 21 7.95 -3.64 15.02
C ARG A 21 8.98 -4.51 15.74
N ALA A 22 9.23 -4.24 17.03
CA ALA A 22 10.13 -5.05 17.84
C ALA A 22 9.67 -6.52 18.01
N ALA A 23 8.37 -6.79 17.85
CA ALA A 23 7.80 -8.13 17.82
C ALA A 23 7.85 -8.81 16.44
N GLY A 24 8.40 -8.15 15.41
CA GLY A 24 8.55 -8.69 14.07
C GLY A 24 7.30 -8.58 13.20
N GLU A 25 6.32 -7.74 13.56
CA GLU A 25 5.14 -7.51 12.73
C GLU A 25 5.44 -6.63 11.49
N GLU A 26 6.59 -5.95 11.51
CA GLU A 26 7.16 -5.22 10.39
C GLU A 26 8.67 -5.48 10.34
N VAL A 27 9.23 -5.43 9.14
CA VAL A 27 10.66 -5.59 8.89
C VAL A 27 11.45 -4.33 9.25
N GLU A 28 12.73 -4.51 9.50
CA GLU A 28 13.66 -3.41 9.75
C GLU A 28 13.77 -2.48 8.53
N LEU A 29 13.89 -1.18 8.78
CA LEU A 29 13.90 -0.16 7.73
C LEU A 29 15.25 -0.05 6.99
N ASP A 30 16.33 -0.59 7.58
CA ASP A 30 17.72 -0.55 7.07
C ASP A 30 18.15 -1.88 6.44
N HIS A 31 17.23 -2.54 5.73
CA HIS A 31 17.57 -3.71 4.94
C HIS A 31 18.24 -3.33 3.61
N ALA A 32 19.04 -4.24 3.07
CA ALA A 32 19.68 -4.04 1.78
C ALA A 32 18.64 -3.83 0.67
N ARG A 33 18.94 -2.96 -0.29
CA ARG A 33 18.09 -2.68 -1.46
C ARG A 33 18.88 -2.82 -2.74
N VAL A 34 18.23 -3.26 -3.81
CA VAL A 34 18.76 -3.17 -5.17
C VAL A 34 18.06 -2.05 -5.90
N TRP A 35 18.84 -1.10 -6.40
CA TRP A 35 18.36 -0.01 -7.23
C TRP A 35 18.84 -0.20 -8.66
N VAL A 36 18.02 0.22 -9.62
CA VAL A 36 18.42 0.39 -11.02
C VAL A 36 18.30 1.85 -11.40
N GLU A 37 19.27 2.34 -12.16
CA GLU A 37 19.25 3.68 -12.73
C GLU A 37 19.27 3.57 -14.26
N PHE A 38 18.40 4.31 -14.93
CA PHE A 38 18.33 4.36 -16.38
C PHE A 38 17.79 5.72 -16.87
N PRO A 39 18.23 6.23 -18.03
CA PRO A 39 17.68 7.45 -18.61
C PRO A 39 16.18 7.33 -18.86
N ASP A 40 15.42 8.40 -18.64
CA ASP A 40 14.02 8.45 -19.07
C ASP A 40 13.97 8.41 -20.60
N PRO A 41 13.31 7.41 -21.22
CA PRO A 41 13.19 7.34 -22.68
C PRO A 41 12.48 8.55 -23.32
N ALA A 42 11.74 9.34 -22.54
CA ALA A 42 10.99 10.50 -23.00
C ALA A 42 11.63 11.85 -22.66
N ASP A 43 12.69 11.88 -21.84
CA ASP A 43 13.31 13.11 -21.32
C ASP A 43 14.81 12.89 -21.07
N ASP A 44 15.67 13.53 -21.88
CA ASP A 44 17.12 13.34 -21.82
C ASP A 44 17.80 14.06 -20.64
N GLU A 45 17.09 14.97 -19.96
CA GLU A 45 17.55 15.60 -18.73
C GLU A 45 17.23 14.77 -17.48
N GLN A 46 16.48 13.68 -17.64
CA GLN A 46 15.94 12.89 -16.54
C GLN A 46 16.52 11.46 -16.48
N VAL A 47 16.75 11.00 -15.24
CA VAL A 47 17.15 9.63 -14.92
C VAL A 47 16.17 9.05 -13.91
N PHE A 48 15.62 7.87 -14.21
CA PHE A 48 14.86 7.10 -13.23
C PHE A 48 15.80 6.32 -12.33
N ARG A 49 15.53 6.36 -11.03
CA ARG A 49 16.18 5.54 -10.00
C ARG A 49 15.12 4.68 -9.30
N CYS A 50 15.05 3.40 -9.63
CA CYS A 50 13.94 2.54 -9.21
C CYS A 50 14.38 1.48 -8.21
N ASP A 51 13.64 1.33 -7.11
CA ASP A 51 13.86 0.32 -6.07
C ASP A 51 13.33 -1.04 -6.54
N LEU A 52 14.22 -1.87 -7.07
CA LEU A 52 13.85 -3.20 -7.54
C LEU A 52 13.52 -4.15 -6.38
N THR A 53 14.04 -3.93 -5.17
CA THR A 53 13.66 -4.72 -3.99
C THR A 53 12.17 -4.51 -3.68
N TRP A 54 11.70 -3.27 -3.70
CA TRP A 54 10.28 -2.95 -3.52
C TRP A 54 9.41 -3.36 -4.71
N LEU A 55 9.78 -2.95 -5.92
CA LEU A 55 8.94 -3.10 -7.12
C LEU A 55 8.74 -4.57 -7.54
N THR A 56 9.67 -5.46 -7.16
CA THR A 56 9.53 -6.91 -7.37
C THR A 56 8.99 -7.67 -6.16
N SER A 57 8.67 -6.97 -5.07
CA SER A 57 8.06 -7.59 -3.88
C SER A 57 6.64 -8.07 -4.15
N ARG A 58 6.13 -8.95 -3.27
CA ARG A 58 4.77 -9.49 -3.30
C ARG A 58 3.81 -8.72 -2.40
N TRP A 59 4.06 -7.43 -2.17
CA TRP A 59 3.15 -6.58 -1.43
C TRP A 59 1.79 -6.46 -2.14
N GLY A 60 0.71 -6.42 -1.36
CA GLY A 60 -0.62 -6.05 -1.83
C GLY A 60 -1.42 -5.33 -0.76
N CYS A 61 -2.29 -4.40 -1.15
CA CYS A 61 -3.18 -3.72 -0.21
C CYS A 61 -4.21 -4.71 0.39
N ILE A 62 -4.13 -4.96 1.69
CA ILE A 62 -5.03 -5.86 2.43
C ILE A 62 -6.14 -5.11 3.19
N PHE A 63 -6.55 -3.92 2.72
CA PHE A 63 -7.67 -3.18 3.33
C PHE A 63 -8.94 -4.04 3.35
N GLY A 64 -9.58 -4.12 4.52
CA GLY A 64 -10.74 -5.01 4.73
C GLY A 64 -10.42 -6.50 4.78
N GLN A 65 -9.15 -6.91 4.58
CA GLN A 65 -8.68 -8.29 4.54
C GLN A 65 -7.49 -8.51 5.50
N GLY A 66 -7.52 -7.88 6.67
CA GLY A 66 -6.48 -8.02 7.70
C GLY A 66 -5.61 -6.79 7.93
N CYS A 67 -5.84 -5.69 7.20
CA CYS A 67 -5.22 -4.39 7.49
C CYS A 67 -5.46 -3.97 8.95
N GLN A 68 -4.40 -3.54 9.61
CA GLN A 68 -4.40 -3.19 11.05
C GLN A 68 -4.60 -1.68 11.29
N GLY A 69 -4.59 -0.89 10.22
CA GLY A 69 -4.72 0.56 10.28
C GLY A 69 -3.50 1.27 10.87
N ILE A 70 -3.34 2.54 10.52
CA ILE A 70 -2.22 3.35 11.01
C ILE A 70 -2.43 3.92 12.42
N SER A 71 -3.64 3.76 12.96
CA SER A 71 -4.00 4.20 14.31
C SER A 71 -4.60 3.06 15.12
N ALA A 72 -4.16 2.93 16.38
CA ALA A 72 -4.57 1.86 17.27
C ALA A 72 -6.08 1.82 17.44
N GLY A 73 -6.65 0.61 17.36
CA GLY A 73 -8.10 0.39 17.46
C GLY A 73 -8.92 0.87 16.25
N ARG A 74 -8.27 1.37 15.18
CA ARG A 74 -8.94 1.89 13.97
C ARG A 74 -8.57 1.09 12.72
N ALA A 75 -8.49 -0.24 12.85
CA ALA A 75 -8.14 -1.13 11.74
C ALA A 75 -9.07 -0.96 10.51
N SER A 76 -10.36 -0.71 10.74
CA SER A 76 -11.34 -0.45 9.68
C SER A 76 -11.07 0.82 8.87
N ASP A 77 -10.22 1.72 9.36
CA ASP A 77 -9.94 3.00 8.73
C ASP A 77 -8.67 2.98 7.86
N GLY A 78 -7.83 1.94 8.00
CA GLY A 78 -6.65 1.77 7.17
C GLY A 78 -5.70 2.97 7.26
N CYS A 79 -5.25 3.46 6.10
CA CYS A 79 -4.44 4.68 5.98
C CYS A 79 -5.26 5.98 5.95
N CYS A 80 -6.60 5.91 5.93
CA CYS A 80 -7.47 7.09 5.77
C CYS A 80 -7.59 7.95 7.04
N THR A 81 -7.00 7.55 8.16
CA THR A 81 -7.15 8.22 9.47
C THR A 81 -6.64 9.66 9.47
N LEU A 82 -5.66 9.98 8.62
CA LEU A 82 -5.04 11.31 8.56
C LEU A 82 -5.68 12.24 7.54
N GLY A 83 -6.66 11.77 6.75
CA GLY A 83 -7.14 12.52 5.59
C GLY A 83 -6.17 12.40 4.42
N ALA A 84 -6.25 13.34 3.48
CA ALA A 84 -5.43 13.36 2.29
C ALA A 84 -5.12 14.82 1.93
N HIS A 85 -3.85 15.18 2.03
CA HIS A 85 -3.37 16.48 1.56
C HIS A 85 -3.44 16.52 0.04
N PHE A 86 -3.87 17.65 -0.52
CA PHE A 86 -3.79 17.86 -1.96
C PHE A 86 -2.36 18.27 -2.32
N SER A 87 -1.84 17.72 -3.41
CA SER A 87 -0.52 18.08 -3.94
C SER A 87 -0.50 19.53 -4.44
N ASP A 88 -1.58 19.95 -5.09
CA ASP A 88 -1.82 21.31 -5.57
C ASP A 88 -3.33 21.59 -5.80
N ASP A 89 -3.62 22.78 -6.34
CA ASP A 89 -4.99 23.20 -6.65
C ASP A 89 -5.66 22.34 -7.75
N ASP A 90 -4.88 21.71 -8.63
CA ASP A 90 -5.40 20.91 -9.73
C ASP A 90 -5.77 19.49 -9.25
N ASP A 91 -5.04 18.92 -8.30
CA ASP A 91 -5.46 17.71 -7.56
C ASP A 91 -6.81 17.92 -6.88
N GLU A 92 -6.97 19.03 -6.13
CA GLU A 92 -8.25 19.31 -5.48
C GLU A 92 -9.39 19.50 -6.48
N LYS A 93 -9.18 20.26 -7.56
CA LYS A 93 -10.19 20.46 -8.61
C LYS A 93 -10.59 19.14 -9.27
N ARG A 94 -9.62 18.27 -9.59
CA ARG A 94 -9.88 16.94 -10.16
C ARG A 94 -10.72 16.11 -9.20
N VAL A 95 -10.33 16.03 -7.93
CA VAL A 95 -11.09 15.32 -6.89
C VAL A 95 -12.49 15.90 -6.75
N ALA A 96 -12.65 17.22 -6.74
CA ALA A 96 -13.95 17.90 -6.63
C ALA A 96 -14.93 17.47 -7.74
N ALA A 97 -14.45 17.35 -8.98
CA ALA A 97 -15.26 16.88 -10.11
C ALA A 97 -15.78 15.45 -9.91
N HIS A 98 -15.00 14.59 -9.25
CA HIS A 98 -15.41 13.24 -8.88
C HIS A 98 -16.34 13.21 -7.66
N VAL A 99 -16.09 14.03 -6.65
CA VAL A 99 -16.94 14.16 -5.46
C VAL A 99 -18.35 14.61 -5.83
N ALA A 100 -18.50 15.51 -6.81
CA ALA A 100 -19.81 15.99 -7.28
C ALA A 100 -20.70 14.88 -7.88
N ARG A 101 -20.13 13.69 -8.16
CA ARG A 101 -20.83 12.53 -8.72
C ARG A 101 -21.18 11.49 -7.66
N LEU A 102 -20.67 11.64 -6.43
CA LEU A 102 -21.03 10.78 -5.31
C LEU A 102 -22.48 11.04 -4.90
N THR A 103 -23.12 10.01 -4.32
CA THR A 103 -24.52 10.03 -3.92
C THR A 103 -24.67 9.48 -2.50
N PRO A 104 -25.82 9.67 -1.82
CA PRO A 104 -26.06 9.08 -0.50
C PRO A 104 -25.95 7.54 -0.47
N GLU A 105 -26.12 6.87 -1.61
CA GLU A 105 -25.98 5.41 -1.73
C GLU A 105 -24.51 4.98 -1.86
N SER A 106 -23.63 5.83 -2.39
CA SER A 106 -22.21 5.53 -2.61
C SER A 106 -21.29 6.16 -1.56
N TRP A 107 -21.75 7.16 -0.82
CA TRP A 107 -20.97 7.89 0.18
C TRP A 107 -21.78 8.09 1.47
N GLN A 108 -21.36 7.42 2.54
CA GLN A 108 -22.03 7.41 3.84
C GLN A 108 -22.25 8.79 4.44
N PHE A 109 -21.27 9.69 4.27
CA PHE A 109 -21.28 11.04 4.84
C PHE A 109 -21.56 12.11 3.78
N HIS A 110 -22.35 11.76 2.76
CA HIS A 110 -22.69 12.65 1.66
C HIS A 110 -23.36 13.94 2.16
N ALA A 111 -24.31 13.85 3.10
CA ALA A 111 -24.98 15.02 3.65
C ALA A 111 -24.00 15.97 4.36
N GLU A 112 -23.07 15.43 5.15
CA GLU A 112 -22.04 16.20 5.83
C GLU A 112 -21.05 16.83 4.86
N GLY A 113 -20.66 16.11 3.81
CA GLY A 113 -19.72 16.59 2.79
C GLY A 113 -20.33 17.60 1.81
N ALA A 114 -21.65 17.55 1.60
CA ALA A 114 -22.40 18.52 0.81
C ALA A 114 -22.92 19.72 1.63
N SER A 115 -22.71 19.74 2.94
CA SER A 115 -23.04 20.88 3.79
C SER A 115 -22.17 22.11 3.48
N GLU A 116 -22.50 23.28 4.04
CA GLU A 116 -21.69 24.49 3.92
C GLU A 116 -20.24 24.30 4.39
N ARG A 117 -20.01 23.37 5.33
CA ARG A 117 -18.67 23.04 5.83
C ARG A 117 -17.87 22.15 4.85
N GLY A 118 -18.50 21.64 3.79
CA GLY A 118 -17.84 20.93 2.69
C GLY A 118 -17.14 19.63 3.05
N TRP A 119 -16.29 19.13 2.16
CA TRP A 119 -15.47 17.92 2.35
C TRP A 119 -13.96 18.20 2.41
N VAL A 120 -13.58 19.48 2.33
CA VAL A 120 -12.20 19.97 2.45
C VAL A 120 -12.07 20.75 3.76
N GLU A 121 -10.89 20.69 4.38
CA GLU A 121 -10.51 21.57 5.49
C GLU A 121 -9.08 22.09 5.30
N VAL A 122 -8.75 23.12 6.06
CA VAL A 122 -7.38 23.62 6.19
C VAL A 122 -6.81 23.06 7.49
N ASN A 123 -5.66 22.39 7.42
CA ASN A 123 -5.02 21.81 8.57
C ASN A 123 -4.28 22.87 9.42
N GLU A 124 -3.64 22.44 10.51
CA GLU A 124 -2.91 23.34 11.42
C GLU A 124 -1.73 24.05 10.76
N ASP A 125 -1.19 23.48 9.68
CA ASP A 125 -0.09 24.04 8.89
C ASP A 125 -0.57 24.98 7.77
N GLY A 126 -1.88 25.20 7.65
CA GLY A 126 -2.47 26.06 6.62
C GLY A 126 -2.64 25.37 5.24
N GLU A 127 -2.43 24.06 5.16
CA GLU A 127 -2.55 23.28 3.93
C GLU A 127 -3.97 22.72 3.76
N ARG A 128 -4.40 22.58 2.51
CA ARG A 128 -5.71 22.03 2.17
C ARG A 128 -5.66 20.49 2.15
N GLN A 129 -6.64 19.86 2.78
CA GLN A 129 -6.78 18.41 2.81
C GLN A 129 -8.24 17.97 2.84
N THR A 130 -8.52 16.71 2.52
CA THR A 130 -9.84 16.13 2.76
C THR A 130 -10.16 16.19 4.25
N ARG A 131 -11.37 16.65 4.58
CA ARG A 131 -11.82 16.84 5.94
C ARG A 131 -11.86 15.53 6.74
N LEU A 132 -11.39 15.58 7.98
CA LEU A 132 -11.60 14.51 8.94
C LEU A 132 -13.03 14.55 9.50
N HIS A 133 -13.75 13.44 9.38
CA HIS A 133 -15.06 13.23 9.98
C HIS A 133 -15.05 12.00 10.87
N ARG A 134 -15.35 12.20 12.17
CA ARG A 134 -15.30 11.15 13.20
C ARG A 134 -13.95 10.42 13.24
N GLY A 135 -12.87 11.18 13.07
CA GLY A 135 -11.49 10.75 13.21
C GLY A 135 -10.90 9.96 12.04
N ALA A 136 -11.50 9.98 10.86
CA ALA A 136 -10.82 9.59 9.61
C ALA A 136 -11.38 10.41 8.43
N CYS A 137 -10.78 10.27 7.25
CA CYS A 137 -11.23 10.94 6.02
C CYS A 137 -12.74 10.80 5.81
N ILE A 138 -13.41 11.90 5.45
CA ILE A 138 -14.85 11.95 5.21
C ILE A 138 -15.32 11.00 4.09
N PHE A 139 -14.45 10.63 3.16
CA PHE A 139 -14.78 9.70 2.07
C PHE A 139 -14.70 8.22 2.47
N LEU A 140 -14.26 7.90 3.68
CA LEU A 140 -14.20 6.51 4.15
C LEU A 140 -15.61 6.06 4.57
N ASN A 141 -16.23 5.18 3.79
CA ASN A 141 -17.42 4.46 4.23
C ASN A 141 -17.03 3.42 5.29
N ARG A 142 -17.76 3.38 6.41
CA ARG A 142 -17.49 2.53 7.56
C ARG A 142 -18.16 1.15 7.44
N PRO A 143 -17.72 0.15 8.22
CA PRO A 143 -18.40 -1.14 8.30
C PRO A 143 -19.91 -0.98 8.55
N GLY A 144 -20.72 -1.75 7.81
CA GLY A 144 -22.18 -1.72 7.91
C GLY A 144 -22.89 -0.72 6.99
N PHE A 145 -22.16 0.13 6.25
CA PHE A 145 -22.78 0.98 5.23
C PHE A 145 -23.22 0.15 4.01
N PRO A 146 -24.49 0.23 3.55
CA PRO A 146 -24.99 -0.55 2.41
C PRO A 146 -24.22 -0.34 1.10
N GLY A 147 -23.63 0.84 0.91
CA GLY A 147 -22.81 1.16 -0.27
C GLY A 147 -21.42 0.51 -0.28
N GLY A 148 -21.05 -0.26 0.75
CA GLY A 148 -19.76 -0.92 0.89
C GLY A 148 -18.77 -0.14 1.75
N ILE A 149 -17.82 -0.87 2.37
CA ILE A 149 -16.72 -0.30 3.17
C ILE A 149 -15.59 0.21 2.27
N GLY A 150 -14.92 1.28 2.68
CA GLY A 150 -13.73 1.80 2.01
C GLY A 150 -13.95 3.20 1.43
N CYS A 151 -12.97 3.68 0.66
CA CYS A 151 -13.04 5.01 0.06
C CYS A 151 -14.17 5.08 -0.98
N ALA A 152 -15.08 6.05 -0.84
CA ALA A 152 -16.18 6.28 -1.77
C ALA A 152 -15.68 6.58 -3.19
N LEU A 153 -14.60 7.37 -3.33
CA LEU A 153 -13.98 7.68 -4.62
C LEU A 153 -13.38 6.44 -5.30
N HIS A 154 -12.66 5.61 -4.52
CA HIS A 154 -12.13 4.34 -5.01
C HIS A 154 -13.25 3.40 -5.48
N THR A 155 -14.30 3.26 -4.69
CA THR A 155 -15.44 2.38 -5.03
C THR A 155 -16.18 2.90 -6.26
N MET A 156 -16.31 4.23 -6.40
CA MET A 156 -16.87 4.86 -7.59
C MET A 156 -16.02 4.55 -8.83
N ALA A 157 -14.70 4.70 -8.77
CA ALA A 157 -13.81 4.38 -9.88
C ALA A 157 -13.99 2.94 -10.38
N LEU A 158 -13.97 1.97 -9.46
CA LEU A 158 -14.15 0.56 -9.81
C LEU A 158 -15.53 0.26 -10.42
N ARG A 159 -16.60 0.88 -9.91
CA ARG A 159 -17.96 0.74 -10.47
C ARG A 159 -18.08 1.31 -11.88
N GLU A 160 -17.27 2.31 -12.20
CA GLU A 160 -17.23 2.97 -13.50
C GLU A 160 -16.24 2.33 -14.47
N GLY A 161 -15.52 1.29 -14.05
CA GLY A 161 -14.46 0.68 -14.86
C GLY A 161 -13.26 1.60 -15.09
N ARG A 162 -12.98 2.46 -14.10
CA ARG A 162 -11.89 3.45 -14.10
C ARG A 162 -10.83 3.08 -13.09
N GLU A 163 -9.63 3.63 -13.29
CA GLU A 163 -8.55 3.45 -12.34
C GLU A 163 -8.77 4.35 -11.11
N PRO A 164 -8.56 3.84 -9.89
CA PRO A 164 -8.72 4.65 -8.68
C PRO A 164 -7.87 5.93 -8.67
N LEU A 165 -6.68 5.92 -9.30
CA LEU A 165 -5.81 7.09 -9.42
C LEU A 165 -6.49 8.28 -10.10
N GLU A 166 -7.42 8.03 -11.02
CA GLU A 166 -8.12 9.10 -11.73
C GLU A 166 -9.02 9.92 -10.78
N THR A 167 -9.55 9.26 -9.74
CA THR A 167 -10.61 9.83 -8.88
C THR A 167 -10.15 10.24 -7.49
N LYS A 168 -9.05 9.66 -7.00
CA LYS A 168 -8.55 9.86 -5.64
C LYS A 168 -7.58 11.04 -5.57
N PRO A 169 -7.39 11.66 -4.39
CA PRO A 169 -6.29 12.60 -4.17
C PRO A 169 -4.93 11.97 -4.45
N ASP A 170 -3.95 12.78 -4.84
CA ASP A 170 -2.65 12.30 -5.30
C ASP A 170 -1.94 11.43 -4.28
N VAL A 171 -1.85 11.91 -3.05
CA VAL A 171 -1.23 11.18 -1.94
C VAL A 171 -1.89 9.82 -1.67
N CYS A 172 -3.18 9.68 -1.98
CA CYS A 172 -3.94 8.47 -1.69
C CYS A 172 -3.77 7.36 -2.73
N TRP A 173 -3.54 7.70 -3.99
CA TRP A 173 -3.30 6.71 -5.04
C TRP A 173 -1.82 6.40 -5.21
N GLN A 174 -0.94 7.37 -4.93
CA GLN A 174 0.50 7.13 -4.97
C GLN A 174 0.92 6.13 -3.91
N LEU A 175 0.32 6.14 -2.71
CA LEU A 175 0.64 5.16 -1.68
C LEU A 175 0.38 3.71 -2.16
N PRO A 176 1.31 2.78 -1.89
CA PRO A 176 2.55 2.94 -1.12
C PRO A 176 3.81 3.19 -1.97
N VAL A 177 3.70 3.66 -3.20
CA VAL A 177 4.84 4.09 -4.01
C VAL A 177 5.26 5.50 -3.59
N ARG A 178 6.55 5.69 -3.39
CA ARG A 178 7.15 7.00 -3.10
C ARG A 178 7.91 7.48 -4.33
N ARG A 179 7.58 8.68 -4.78
CA ARG A 179 8.31 9.41 -5.82
C ARG A 179 9.06 10.59 -5.20
N THR A 180 10.34 10.74 -5.54
CA THR A 180 11.13 11.91 -5.15
C THR A 180 11.96 12.45 -6.31
N PHE A 181 12.37 13.69 -6.20
CA PHE A 181 13.08 14.43 -7.23
C PHE A 181 14.36 15.03 -6.64
N GLU A 182 15.49 14.84 -7.31
CA GLU A 182 16.78 15.39 -6.92
C GLU A 182 17.53 15.90 -8.16
N TRP A 183 17.93 17.16 -8.16
CA TRP A 183 18.86 17.68 -9.16
C TRP A 183 20.28 17.35 -8.75
N VAL A 184 21.02 16.66 -9.63
CA VAL A 184 22.41 16.26 -9.42
C VAL A 184 23.28 16.93 -10.47
N GLU A 185 24.32 17.63 -10.03
CA GLU A 185 25.40 18.13 -10.90
C GLU A 185 26.43 17.01 -11.11
N LEU A 186 26.62 16.61 -12.36
CA LEU A 186 27.57 15.60 -12.78
C LEU A 186 29.00 16.16 -12.81
N PRO A 187 30.05 15.31 -12.76
CA PRO A 187 31.44 15.77 -12.74
C PRO A 187 31.89 16.59 -13.96
N ASP A 188 31.16 16.50 -15.08
CA ASP A 188 31.38 17.29 -16.30
C ASP A 188 30.60 18.61 -16.32
N GLY A 189 29.87 18.93 -15.24
CA GLY A 189 29.10 20.16 -15.05
C GLY A 189 27.67 20.09 -15.59
N GLU A 190 27.23 18.96 -16.13
CA GLU A 190 25.86 18.76 -16.58
C GLU A 190 24.91 18.57 -15.38
N GLN A 191 23.68 19.07 -15.48
CA GLN A 191 22.65 18.82 -14.47
C GLN A 191 21.67 17.76 -14.96
N ARG A 192 21.34 16.82 -14.07
CA ARG A 192 20.35 15.76 -14.31
C ARG A 192 19.33 15.71 -13.20
N LEU A 193 18.06 15.52 -13.57
CA LEU A 193 16.98 15.27 -12.64
C LEU A 193 16.87 13.77 -12.35
N TYR A 194 17.20 13.37 -11.14
CA TYR A 194 16.96 12.01 -10.66
C TYR A 194 15.56 11.90 -10.08
N VAL A 195 14.72 11.10 -10.74
CA VAL A 195 13.38 10.75 -10.28
C VAL A 195 13.45 9.37 -9.64
N SER A 196 13.38 9.32 -8.32
CA SER A 196 13.41 8.05 -7.59
C SER A 196 12.01 7.49 -7.38
N ILE A 197 11.81 6.21 -7.68
CA ILE A 197 10.56 5.46 -7.45
C ILE A 197 10.88 4.30 -6.51
N GLY A 198 10.25 4.28 -5.33
CA GLY A 198 10.51 3.22 -4.35
C GLY A 198 9.41 3.04 -3.32
N GLU A 199 9.73 2.32 -2.25
CA GLU A 199 8.81 2.06 -1.15
C GLU A 199 8.51 3.34 -0.36
N TYR A 200 7.22 3.60 -0.11
CA TYR A 200 6.80 4.56 0.90
C TYR A 200 6.86 3.92 2.28
N ASP A 201 8.07 3.80 2.82
CA ASP A 201 8.30 3.29 4.18
C ASP A 201 7.85 4.29 5.25
N ARG A 202 8.05 3.95 6.53
CA ARG A 202 7.70 4.85 7.65
C ARG A 202 8.37 6.23 7.57
N ARG A 203 9.57 6.35 7.00
CA ARG A 203 10.28 7.63 6.89
C ARG A 203 9.63 8.55 5.87
N GLY A 204 8.90 7.99 4.91
CA GLY A 204 8.10 8.75 3.94
C GLY A 204 7.09 9.69 4.63
N TRP A 205 6.57 9.30 5.80
CA TRP A 205 5.64 10.08 6.62
C TRP A 205 6.32 11.17 7.47
N GLY A 206 7.62 11.36 7.31
CA GLY A 206 8.43 12.21 8.19
C GLY A 206 8.54 11.63 9.61
N PRO A 207 8.85 12.47 10.61
CA PRO A 207 9.06 12.00 11.99
C PRO A 207 7.86 11.25 12.59
N GLY A 208 6.63 11.58 12.17
CA GLY A 208 5.40 10.95 12.65
C GLY A 208 5.19 9.52 12.16
N GLY A 209 5.91 9.10 11.12
CA GLY A 209 5.80 7.73 10.58
C GLY A 209 6.25 6.64 11.55
N HIS A 210 7.17 6.95 12.46
CA HIS A 210 7.59 6.01 13.50
C HIS A 210 6.50 5.80 14.56
N ASP A 211 5.55 6.73 14.67
CA ASP A 211 4.41 6.68 15.58
C ASP A 211 3.17 6.01 14.93
N LEU A 212 3.24 5.49 13.69
CA LEU A 212 2.13 4.73 13.12
C LEU A 212 1.94 3.41 13.87
N HIS A 213 0.70 3.04 14.15
CA HIS A 213 0.35 1.79 14.82
C HIS A 213 0.82 0.55 14.05
N TRP A 214 0.72 0.60 12.73
CA TRP A 214 1.13 -0.45 11.80
C TRP A 214 1.29 0.15 10.41
N TRP A 215 2.24 -0.37 9.63
CA TRP A 215 2.45 0.07 8.26
C TRP A 215 2.63 -1.10 7.30
N CYS A 216 1.83 -1.12 6.24
CA CYS A 216 1.67 -2.31 5.40
C CYS A 216 2.90 -2.66 4.57
N THR A 217 3.71 -1.68 4.16
CA THR A 217 4.83 -1.92 3.23
C THR A 217 5.95 -2.72 3.88
N GLY A 218 6.11 -2.57 5.20
CA GLY A 218 7.08 -3.33 5.97
C GLY A 218 6.49 -4.61 6.59
N ALA A 219 5.18 -4.82 6.52
CA ALA A 219 4.51 -5.87 7.28
C ALA A 219 4.42 -7.18 6.47
N PRO A 220 5.04 -8.30 6.91
CA PRO A 220 4.95 -9.56 6.18
C PRO A 220 3.53 -10.05 5.93
N SER A 221 2.58 -9.67 6.79
CA SER A 221 1.15 -10.01 6.62
C SER A 221 0.48 -9.37 5.40
N ALA A 222 1.07 -8.31 4.82
CA ALA A 222 0.63 -7.69 3.57
C ALA A 222 1.44 -8.16 2.34
N HIS A 223 2.39 -9.08 2.54
CA HIS A 223 3.21 -9.66 1.49
C HIS A 223 2.77 -11.10 1.23
N GLY A 224 2.44 -11.39 -0.03
CA GLY A 224 1.79 -12.63 -0.44
C GLY A 224 0.82 -12.45 -1.61
N ALA A 225 0.80 -11.27 -2.24
CA ALA A 225 0.06 -11.03 -3.46
C ALA A 225 0.56 -11.93 -4.60
N GLY A 226 -0.35 -12.35 -5.48
CA GLY A 226 -0.02 -13.23 -6.60
C GLY A 226 0.89 -12.57 -7.64
N GLU A 227 0.76 -11.25 -7.82
CA GLU A 227 1.57 -10.45 -8.73
C GLU A 227 2.51 -9.52 -7.97
N PRO A 228 3.70 -9.22 -8.50
CA PRO A 228 4.59 -8.25 -7.89
C PRO A 228 4.07 -6.82 -8.06
N VAL A 229 4.63 -5.88 -7.31
CA VAL A 229 4.19 -4.47 -7.31
C VAL A 229 4.25 -3.85 -8.71
N TYR A 230 5.32 -4.05 -9.49
CA TYR A 230 5.42 -3.44 -10.82
C TYR A 230 4.31 -3.86 -11.81
N VAL A 231 3.69 -5.03 -11.57
CA VAL A 231 2.56 -5.53 -12.36
C VAL A 231 1.24 -5.02 -11.79
N SER A 232 1.01 -5.20 -10.49
CA SER A 232 -0.25 -4.85 -9.84
C SER A 232 -0.50 -3.33 -9.75
N TYR A 233 0.56 -2.52 -9.73
CA TYR A 233 0.53 -1.05 -9.72
C TYR A 233 0.88 -0.44 -11.10
N ARG A 234 0.67 -1.20 -12.18
CA ARG A 234 0.94 -0.73 -13.55
C ARG A 234 0.30 0.64 -13.86
N PRO A 235 -1.00 0.90 -13.55
CA PRO A 235 -1.61 2.19 -13.84
C PRO A 235 -0.90 3.35 -13.13
N GLU A 236 -0.65 3.21 -11.83
CA GLU A 236 0.01 4.23 -11.00
C GLU A 236 1.46 4.47 -11.46
N LEU A 237 2.22 3.43 -11.75
CA LEU A 237 3.59 3.56 -12.24
C LEU A 237 3.63 4.20 -13.64
N THR A 238 2.66 3.88 -14.50
CA THR A 238 2.52 4.52 -15.81
C THR A 238 2.21 6.01 -15.67
N GLU A 239 1.35 6.39 -14.73
CA GLU A 239 1.06 7.80 -14.44
C GLU A 239 2.30 8.54 -13.90
N LEU A 240 3.08 7.90 -13.02
CA LEU A 240 4.27 8.51 -12.42
C LEU A 240 5.44 8.65 -13.38
N MET A 241 5.60 7.74 -14.33
CA MET A 241 6.80 7.62 -15.17
C MET A 241 6.54 7.87 -16.66
N GLY A 242 5.27 7.98 -17.06
CA GLY A 242 4.86 7.88 -18.45
C GLY A 242 4.94 6.45 -19.02
N PRO A 243 4.30 6.19 -20.18
CA PRO A 243 4.25 4.86 -20.77
C PRO A 243 5.62 4.27 -21.12
N ALA A 244 6.55 5.09 -21.61
CA ALA A 244 7.87 4.64 -22.02
C ALA A 244 8.78 4.33 -20.82
N GLY A 245 8.75 5.17 -19.79
CA GLY A 245 9.45 4.93 -18.53
C GLY A 245 8.97 3.67 -17.82
N TYR A 246 7.64 3.46 -17.75
CA TYR A 246 7.07 2.24 -17.18
C TYR A 246 7.46 0.99 -17.99
N ALA A 247 7.37 1.05 -19.33
CA ALA A 247 7.74 -0.09 -20.17
C ALA A 247 9.19 -0.51 -19.91
N ARG A 248 10.12 0.45 -19.83
CA ARG A 248 11.53 0.16 -19.54
C ARG A 248 11.72 -0.40 -18.12
N LEU A 249 11.01 0.13 -17.13
CA LEU A 249 11.04 -0.40 -15.78
C LEU A 249 10.54 -1.86 -15.72
N ALA A 250 9.45 -2.16 -16.42
CA ALA A 250 8.86 -3.50 -16.45
C ALA A 250 9.85 -4.53 -17.00
N GLU A 251 10.52 -4.22 -18.12
CA GLU A 251 11.58 -5.08 -18.68
C GLU A 251 12.67 -5.39 -17.65
N LEU A 252 13.16 -4.36 -16.93
CA LEU A 252 14.20 -4.52 -15.90
C LEU A 252 13.71 -5.35 -14.71
N CYS A 253 12.44 -5.24 -14.34
CA CYS A 253 11.84 -6.06 -13.29
C CYS A 253 11.67 -7.52 -13.73
N GLU A 254 11.26 -7.75 -14.98
CA GLU A 254 11.16 -9.08 -15.59
C GLU A 254 12.54 -9.75 -15.68
N GLU A 255 13.56 -9.04 -16.17
CA GLU A 255 14.95 -9.51 -16.21
C GLU A 255 15.46 -9.92 -14.82
N ARG A 256 15.18 -9.09 -13.80
CA ARG A 256 15.53 -9.39 -12.40
C ARG A 256 14.86 -10.67 -11.91
N LEU A 257 13.56 -10.83 -12.16
CA LEU A 257 12.80 -11.99 -11.71
C LEU A 257 13.14 -13.26 -12.47
N ALA A 258 13.58 -13.15 -13.73
CA ALA A 258 14.01 -14.26 -14.56
C ALA A 258 15.45 -14.72 -14.29
N ALA A 259 16.24 -13.95 -13.52
CA ALA A 259 17.63 -14.29 -13.25
C ALA A 259 17.75 -15.63 -12.49
N GLU A 260 18.58 -16.54 -13.00
CA GLU A 260 18.82 -17.86 -12.41
C GLU A 260 19.69 -17.82 -11.15
N LEU A 261 20.26 -16.66 -10.83
CA LEU A 261 21.05 -16.45 -9.62
C LEU A 261 20.13 -16.14 -8.42
N PRO A 262 20.55 -16.48 -7.19
CA PRO A 262 19.83 -16.07 -5.99
C PRO A 262 19.60 -14.56 -6.01
N MET A 263 18.36 -14.14 -5.79
CA MET A 263 18.04 -12.71 -5.72
C MET A 263 18.88 -12.04 -4.63
N VAL A 264 19.68 -11.05 -5.04
CA VAL A 264 20.35 -10.16 -4.10
C VAL A 264 19.31 -9.23 -3.50
N ALA A 265 19.26 -9.18 -2.17
CA ALA A 265 18.34 -8.35 -1.38
C ALA A 265 16.86 -8.49 -1.80
N PRO A 266 16.24 -9.68 -1.60
CA PRO A 266 14.80 -9.82 -1.68
C PRO A 266 14.13 -8.92 -0.64
N HIS A 267 12.89 -8.50 -0.89
CA HIS A 267 12.17 -7.70 0.09
C HIS A 267 11.96 -8.54 1.36
N PRO A 268 12.45 -8.11 2.53
CA PRO A 268 12.44 -8.96 3.72
C PRO A 268 11.02 -9.33 4.18
N ALA A 269 10.02 -8.51 3.84
CA ALA A 269 8.64 -8.79 4.19
C ALA A 269 8.00 -9.90 3.33
N ASP A 270 8.57 -10.27 2.17
CA ASP A 270 8.12 -11.45 1.42
C ASP A 270 8.42 -12.77 2.15
N GLY A 271 9.25 -12.71 3.21
CA GLY A 271 9.76 -13.88 3.92
C GLY A 271 10.93 -14.57 3.20
N PRO A 272 11.59 -15.55 3.84
CA PRO A 272 12.54 -16.40 3.12
C PRO A 272 11.79 -17.10 1.99
N ALA A 273 12.35 -17.10 0.77
CA ALA A 273 11.76 -17.72 -0.41
C ALA A 273 11.34 -19.17 -0.10
N GLY A 274 10.09 -19.35 0.31
CA GLY A 274 9.49 -20.63 0.59
C GLY A 274 9.10 -21.22 -0.75
N GLY A 275 9.66 -22.38 -1.10
CA GLY A 275 9.14 -23.22 -2.17
C GLY A 275 7.62 -23.42 -2.01
N PRO A 276 6.94 -23.84 -3.09
CA PRO A 276 5.48 -23.79 -3.19
C PRO A 276 4.84 -24.33 -1.91
N ALA A 277 3.98 -23.51 -1.32
CA ALA A 277 3.19 -23.88 -0.15
C ALA A 277 2.57 -25.25 -0.43
N ALA A 278 3.03 -26.27 0.29
CA ALA A 278 2.45 -27.60 0.22
C ALA A 278 0.96 -27.42 0.48
N GLY A 279 0.16 -27.71 -0.54
CA GLY A 279 -1.28 -27.57 -0.50
C GLY A 279 -1.83 -28.23 0.76
N ALA A 280 -2.89 -27.62 1.29
CA ALA A 280 -3.70 -28.20 2.34
C ALA A 280 -4.12 -29.63 1.95
N ALA A 281 -3.31 -30.62 2.35
CA ALA A 281 -3.69 -32.00 2.37
C ALA A 281 -4.72 -32.12 3.48
N GLY A 282 -5.98 -32.31 3.10
CA GLY A 282 -7.05 -32.64 4.03
C GLY A 282 -6.66 -33.82 4.93
N PRO A 283 -7.28 -33.93 6.11
CA PRO A 283 -6.90 -34.96 7.08
C PRO A 283 -7.03 -36.35 6.43
N PRO A 284 -6.08 -37.27 6.67
CA PRO A 284 -6.13 -38.59 6.07
C PRO A 284 -7.39 -39.32 6.56
N ALA A 285 -8.17 -39.82 5.60
CA ALA A 285 -9.29 -40.70 5.86
C ALA A 285 -8.83 -41.92 6.69
N GLY A 286 -9.60 -42.22 7.74
CA GLY A 286 -9.29 -43.25 8.73
C GLY A 286 -9.00 -44.60 8.09
N ARG A 287 -7.91 -45.23 8.54
CA ARG A 287 -7.65 -46.64 8.30
C ARG A 287 -8.58 -47.45 9.19
N THR A 288 -9.53 -48.16 8.59
CA THR A 288 -10.23 -49.28 9.22
C THR A 288 -9.25 -50.43 9.43
N GLU A 289 -9.01 -50.80 10.69
CA GLU A 289 -8.32 -52.05 11.04
C GLU A 289 -9.23 -53.25 10.77
N PRO A 290 -8.74 -54.36 10.18
CA PRO A 290 -9.50 -55.59 10.08
C PRO A 290 -9.44 -56.35 11.41
N GLY A 291 -10.61 -56.46 12.06
CA GLY A 291 -10.83 -57.24 13.27
C GLY A 291 -10.51 -58.73 13.07
N ARG A 292 -9.78 -59.25 14.05
CA ARG A 292 -9.18 -60.57 14.18
C ARG A 292 -10.23 -61.66 14.42
N ALA A 293 -10.10 -62.78 13.70
CA ALA A 293 -10.90 -63.99 13.89
C ALA A 293 -10.61 -64.66 15.25
N GLU A 294 -11.66 -65.05 15.97
CA GLU A 294 -11.58 -65.89 17.17
C GLU A 294 -11.61 -67.38 16.81
N PRO A 295 -10.80 -68.24 17.45
CA PRO A 295 -10.90 -69.68 17.30
C PRO A 295 -11.93 -70.28 18.27
N GLY A 296 -12.72 -71.22 17.77
CA GLY A 296 -13.77 -71.90 18.51
C GLY A 296 -13.26 -72.72 19.70
N HIS A 297 -14.10 -72.78 20.73
CA HIS A 297 -13.97 -73.71 21.83
C HIS A 297 -15.24 -74.55 21.97
N THR A 298 -15.00 -75.82 22.19
CA THR A 298 -15.89 -76.99 22.23
C THR A 298 -16.87 -76.98 23.41
N MET A 299 -18.06 -77.54 23.14
CA MET A 299 -19.07 -78.01 24.11
C MET A 299 -18.49 -79.01 25.14
N PRO A 300 -19.11 -79.17 26.32
CA PRO A 300 -20.07 -80.27 26.47
C PRO A 300 -21.28 -79.98 27.40
N GLY A 301 -22.37 -80.73 27.22
CA GLY A 301 -23.49 -80.83 28.18
C GLY A 301 -24.86 -80.72 27.53
#